data_AF-A0A9E3D432-F1
#
_entry.id   AF-A0A9E3D432-F1
#
_cell.length_a   1.000
_cell.length_b   1.000
_cell.length_c   1.000
_cell.angle_alpha   90.00
_cell.angle_beta   90.00
_cell.angle_gamma   90.00
#
_symmetry.space_group_name_H-M   'P 1'
#
loop_
_entity.id
_entity.type
_entity.pdbx_description
1 polymer ?
#
loop_
_entity_poly.entity_id
_entity_poly.type
_entity_poly.pdbx_seq_one_letter_code
_entity_poly.pdbx_strand_id
1 'polypeptide(L)'
;MFRRQVAGAHPARLELDEAGRKTANVRTKCRSALAGLVAGAAIVLMVAGAACAERAPFSQAVIDAAMTEPELRYAPSEPCPGPVFSTLQQVGTSYCVLRPAQAFYLLALTAYLDSDARASNQQPVWQRVVELFNVLTSGGNGPQVARPLDGWSDGPVAQAILLIKHTPVVWRALGPDGRAKADWLMAAMAVLGNWGFNDANNWLTGIGLAGNFAKTNNPNFTQGYLGVMMACILYFGQTGCDHLFINFDYDQYIAAFEAYNWQNILSPASWLAVINVGGAQYTMKDLMENGGDLTGASPNLGSGVGVKVPFKYLGVTLTGANADPNAVMTLFSYESIGQNPPAQPPDPDNLLSDTQPKPMYYWAAASSKVAPDGVAQIIDTTQSPVEGELGMGYEFNSNDSAGIRSDALYTFEGWLNNLTTRASLQALGIWDRRQMRLVESRMTVGVRDLLYKLEHGYHGRALNANGPNTHYRNVCVVDVAGPEFACDPMDPLIEGTPVEKGFVYDQEIWDKFVSGPR
;
A
#
# COMPACT_ATOMS: atom_id res chain seq x y z
N MET A 1 32.51 -45.97 48.53
CA MET A 1 33.60 -46.69 47.82
C MET A 1 34.01 -45.84 46.62
N PHE A 2 35.29 -45.44 46.58
CA PHE A 2 36.11 -44.85 45.49
C PHE A 2 35.44 -43.82 44.53
N ARG A 3 35.71 -42.49 44.54
CA ARG A 3 36.92 -41.63 44.60
C ARG A 3 37.88 -41.74 43.39
N ARG A 4 37.88 -40.71 42.52
CA ARG A 4 38.99 -40.02 41.77
C ARG A 4 38.44 -39.42 40.45
N GLN A 5 38.88 -38.31 39.87
CA GLN A 5 39.80 -37.21 40.23
C GLN A 5 39.57 -36.05 39.23
N VAL A 6 40.19 -34.91 39.54
CA VAL A 6 40.08 -33.54 39.01
C VAL A 6 40.84 -33.29 37.69
N ALA A 7 40.31 -32.42 36.82
CA ALA A 7 40.99 -31.35 36.05
C ALA A 7 39.92 -30.64 35.18
N GLY A 8 39.73 -29.32 35.09
CA GLY A 8 40.67 -28.22 35.24
C GLY A 8 41.05 -27.67 33.85
N ALA A 9 40.16 -26.94 33.17
CA ALA A 9 40.49 -26.23 31.93
C ALA A 9 39.71 -24.90 31.82
N HIS A 10 40.48 -23.82 31.68
CA HIS A 10 40.05 -22.44 31.44
C HIS A 10 39.28 -22.28 30.12
N PRO A 11 38.36 -21.31 30.00
CA PRO A 11 37.76 -20.96 28.72
C PRO A 11 38.78 -20.26 27.83
N ALA A 12 39.00 -20.84 26.65
CA ALA A 12 39.73 -20.22 25.56
C ALA A 12 39.00 -18.94 25.13
N ARG A 13 39.76 -17.84 25.21
CA ARG A 13 39.43 -16.53 24.68
C ARG A 13 39.46 -16.64 23.15
N LEU A 14 38.28 -16.70 22.52
CA LEU A 14 38.16 -16.61 21.07
C LEU A 14 38.37 -15.15 20.68
N GLU A 15 39.54 -14.89 20.12
CA GLU A 15 39.89 -13.67 19.39
C GLU A 15 38.86 -13.45 18.29
N LEU A 16 38.20 -12.28 18.33
CA LEU A 16 37.35 -11.80 17.25
C LEU A 16 38.26 -11.32 16.13
N ASP A 17 38.34 -12.14 15.07
CA ASP A 17 39.02 -11.76 13.84
C ASP A 17 38.24 -10.63 13.15
N GLU A 18 38.93 -9.50 13.05
CA GLU A 18 38.45 -8.21 12.58
C GLU A 18 38.53 -8.17 11.04
N ALA A 19 37.67 -8.93 10.35
CA ALA A 19 37.63 -8.95 8.88
C ALA A 19 36.21 -9.14 8.35
N GLY A 20 35.38 -8.09 8.42
CA GLY A 20 34.00 -8.19 7.90
C GLY A 20 33.21 -6.89 7.83
N ARG A 21 33.86 -5.72 7.77
CA ARG A 21 33.17 -4.42 7.69
C ARG A 21 33.72 -3.55 6.55
N LYS A 22 33.34 -3.89 5.31
CA LYS A 22 33.52 -3.03 4.12
C LYS A 22 32.33 -3.13 3.17
N THR A 23 31.21 -2.52 3.53
CA THR A 23 30.18 -2.03 2.59
C THR A 23 29.27 -1.02 3.30
N ALA A 24 29.83 0.10 3.73
CA ALA A 24 29.06 1.29 4.10
C ALA A 24 29.97 2.51 3.99
N ASN A 25 29.98 3.16 2.81
CA ASN A 25 30.20 4.59 2.61
C ASN A 25 30.42 4.88 1.11
N VAL A 26 29.32 5.08 0.37
CA VAL A 26 29.35 5.74 -0.94
C VAL A 26 28.97 7.24 -0.84
N ARG A 27 28.56 7.74 0.34
CA ARG A 27 28.24 9.17 0.53
C ARG A 27 29.32 9.91 1.33
N THR A 28 30.55 9.98 0.81
CA THR A 28 31.53 10.99 1.27
C THR A 28 32.58 11.31 0.19
N LYS A 29 32.12 11.81 -0.98
CA LYS A 29 33.00 12.49 -1.95
C LYS A 29 32.43 13.87 -2.30
N CYS A 30 32.40 14.76 -1.32
CA CYS A 30 32.23 16.21 -1.58
C CYS A 30 32.86 17.12 -0.50
N ARG A 31 33.75 16.61 0.35
CA ARG A 31 34.47 17.46 1.33
C ARG A 31 35.92 17.04 1.47
N SER A 32 36.77 17.59 0.60
CA SER A 32 38.20 17.81 0.91
C SER A 32 38.87 18.56 -0.25
N ALA A 33 38.78 19.88 -0.22
CA ALA A 33 39.74 20.75 -0.90
C ALA A 33 39.79 22.08 -0.16
N LEU A 34 40.58 22.16 0.93
CA LEU A 34 41.22 23.41 1.34
C LEU A 34 42.28 23.13 2.42
N ALA A 35 43.55 23.10 2.01
CA ALA A 35 44.68 23.49 2.87
C ALA A 35 45.95 23.68 2.01
N GLY A 36 46.37 24.95 1.87
CA GLY A 36 47.76 25.36 1.66
C GLY A 36 48.23 25.62 0.22
N LEU A 37 48.30 26.88 -0.21
CA LEU A 37 49.54 27.68 -0.29
C LEU A 37 49.28 29.07 -0.89
N VAL A 38 50.14 30.00 -0.49
CA VAL A 38 50.07 31.46 -0.62
C VAL A 38 50.73 31.96 -1.92
N ALA A 39 50.19 33.09 -2.41
CA ALA A 39 50.78 34.09 -3.31
C ALA A 39 50.87 33.81 -4.82
N GLY A 40 50.23 34.70 -5.61
CA GLY A 40 50.70 35.08 -6.93
C GLY A 40 49.63 35.19 -8.01
N ALA A 41 49.35 36.43 -8.42
CA ALA A 41 48.77 36.85 -9.69
C ALA A 41 47.27 36.58 -9.97
N ALA A 42 46.60 37.68 -10.32
CA ALA A 42 45.23 37.73 -10.81
C ALA A 42 45.08 36.98 -12.14
N ILE A 43 44.27 35.92 -12.14
CA ILE A 43 43.58 35.38 -13.32
C ILE A 43 42.15 35.06 -12.90
N VAL A 44 41.20 35.67 -13.61
CA VAL A 44 39.76 35.39 -13.53
C VAL A 44 39.53 33.92 -13.86
N LEU A 45 38.94 33.18 -12.91
CA LEU A 45 38.33 31.87 -13.14
C LEU A 45 37.02 31.82 -12.35
N MET A 46 35.97 32.40 -12.93
CA MET A 46 34.59 32.10 -12.57
C MET A 46 34.20 30.76 -13.19
N VAL A 47 34.68 29.64 -12.61
CA VAL A 47 34.24 28.30 -13.01
C VAL A 47 34.07 27.43 -11.77
N ALA A 48 32.90 26.75 -11.74
CA ALA A 48 32.52 25.64 -10.88
C ALA A 48 32.10 25.96 -9.43
N GLY A 49 31.06 26.79 -9.31
CA GLY A 49 30.12 26.76 -8.19
C GLY A 49 28.77 26.16 -8.57
N ALA A 50 28.68 25.38 -9.66
CA ALA A 50 27.53 24.49 -9.86
C ALA A 50 27.74 23.30 -8.92
N ALA A 51 27.47 23.52 -7.64
CA ALA A 51 27.08 22.43 -6.76
C ALA A 51 26.03 21.62 -7.54
N CYS A 52 26.13 20.29 -7.51
CA CYS A 52 24.97 19.46 -7.81
C CYS A 52 23.84 20.01 -6.94
N ALA A 53 22.98 20.85 -7.50
CA ALA A 53 21.67 21.07 -6.96
C ALA A 53 21.05 19.68 -7.06
N GLU A 54 21.17 18.91 -5.97
CA GLU A 54 20.50 17.65 -5.82
C GLU A 54 19.04 17.98 -6.09
N ARG A 55 18.56 17.51 -7.26
CA ARG A 55 17.26 17.91 -7.77
C ARG A 55 16.26 17.57 -6.68
N ALA A 56 15.53 18.57 -6.20
CA ALA A 56 14.54 18.43 -5.14
C ALA A 56 13.73 17.14 -5.36
N PRO A 57 13.42 16.38 -4.28
CA PRO A 57 12.83 15.06 -4.44
C PRO A 57 11.52 15.09 -5.22
N PHE A 58 10.71 16.14 -5.06
CA PHE A 58 9.47 16.34 -5.81
C PHE A 58 9.35 17.79 -6.26
N SER A 59 8.41 18.11 -7.13
CA SER A 59 8.16 19.52 -7.47
C SER A 59 7.64 20.26 -6.25
N GLN A 60 7.95 21.55 -6.17
CA GLN A 60 7.47 22.39 -5.07
C GLN A 60 5.93 22.45 -5.04
N ALA A 61 5.29 22.46 -6.22
CA ALA A 61 3.83 22.49 -6.32
C ALA A 61 3.17 21.25 -5.70
N VAL A 62 3.75 20.07 -5.91
CA VAL A 62 3.28 18.81 -5.31
C VAL A 62 3.50 18.78 -3.81
N ILE A 63 4.66 19.25 -3.33
CA ILE A 63 4.93 19.38 -1.90
C ILE A 63 3.90 20.31 -1.26
N ASP A 64 3.68 21.49 -1.85
CA ASP A 64 2.74 22.48 -1.31
C ASP A 64 1.30 21.95 -1.30
N ALA A 65 0.87 21.27 -2.38
CA ALA A 65 -0.44 20.64 -2.43
C ALA A 65 -0.63 19.61 -1.30
N ALA A 66 0.34 18.70 -1.12
CA ALA A 66 0.28 17.69 -0.05
C ALA A 66 0.32 18.32 1.36
N MET A 67 1.09 19.40 1.55
CA MET A 67 1.13 20.13 2.82
C MET A 67 -0.21 20.78 3.19
N THR A 68 -1.04 21.11 2.19
CA THR A 68 -2.38 21.72 2.39
C THR A 68 -3.51 20.72 2.52
N GLU A 69 -3.25 19.42 2.38
CA GLU A 69 -4.28 18.40 2.53
C GLU A 69 -4.84 18.38 3.95
N PRO A 70 -6.15 18.08 4.11
CA PRO A 70 -6.77 17.90 5.41
C PRO A 70 -6.02 16.88 6.27
N GLU A 71 -6.26 16.96 7.57
CA GLU A 71 -5.73 15.96 8.49
C GLU A 71 -6.31 14.57 8.19
N LEU A 72 -5.47 13.55 8.24
CA LEU A 72 -5.89 12.18 8.01
C LEU A 72 -6.71 11.66 9.20
N ARG A 73 -8.01 11.45 8.98
CA ARG A 73 -8.98 10.99 9.99
C ARG A 73 -9.92 9.94 9.40
N TYR A 74 -10.00 8.80 10.06
CA TYR A 74 -10.95 7.72 9.77
C TYR A 74 -12.18 7.86 10.70
N ALA A 75 -12.71 9.07 10.84
CA ALA A 75 -13.63 9.42 11.92
C ALA A 75 -15.10 9.44 11.46
N PRO A 76 -15.83 8.30 11.42
CA PRO A 76 -17.14 8.11 10.74
C PRO A 76 -18.28 9.06 11.09
N SER A 77 -18.10 9.91 12.10
CA SER A 77 -19.09 10.89 12.55
C SER A 77 -19.00 12.24 11.84
N GLU A 78 -17.94 12.51 11.07
CA GLU A 78 -17.78 13.80 10.39
C GLU A 78 -18.35 13.75 8.96
N PRO A 79 -18.99 14.81 8.44
CA PRO A 79 -19.39 14.85 7.04
C PRO A 79 -18.16 14.79 6.12
N CYS A 80 -18.21 13.95 5.09
CA CYS A 80 -17.20 13.89 4.04
C CYS A 80 -17.69 14.75 2.85
N PRO A 81 -17.19 16.00 2.68
CA PRO A 81 -17.72 16.96 1.71
C PRO A 81 -17.29 16.61 0.28
N GLY A 82 -18.26 16.13 -0.49
CA GLY A 82 -18.10 15.58 -1.84
C GLY A 82 -19.22 14.58 -2.10
N PRO A 83 -19.34 14.05 -3.31
CA PRO A 83 -20.55 13.34 -3.66
C PRO A 83 -20.65 12.02 -2.89
N VAL A 84 -21.87 11.63 -2.55
CA VAL A 84 -22.18 10.48 -1.69
C VAL A 84 -22.01 9.19 -2.50
N PHE A 85 -20.78 8.87 -2.89
CA PHE A 85 -20.45 7.76 -3.80
C PHE A 85 -20.30 6.41 -3.09
N SER A 86 -20.24 6.44 -1.76
CA SER A 86 -20.25 5.27 -0.92
C SER A 86 -21.23 5.54 0.21
N THR A 87 -22.18 4.63 0.42
CA THR A 87 -23.01 4.63 1.64
C THR A 87 -22.17 4.43 2.90
N LEU A 88 -20.89 4.08 2.75
CA LEU A 88 -19.90 3.98 3.81
C LEU A 88 -19.19 5.33 3.97
N GLN A 89 -19.74 6.20 4.81
CA GLN A 89 -19.07 7.44 5.23
C GLN A 89 -17.76 7.10 5.97
N GLN A 90 -16.64 7.67 5.51
CA GLN A 90 -15.31 7.67 6.15
C GLN A 90 -14.76 6.29 6.57
N VAL A 91 -14.85 5.36 5.63
CA VAL A 91 -14.13 4.08 5.65
C VAL A 91 -12.84 4.21 4.84
N GLY A 92 -11.92 3.24 4.95
CA GLY A 92 -10.59 3.33 4.34
C GLY A 92 -10.58 3.40 2.81
N THR A 93 -11.74 3.18 2.17
CA THR A 93 -11.95 3.37 0.73
C THR A 93 -12.51 4.74 0.32
N SER A 94 -12.94 5.56 1.29
CA SER A 94 -13.53 6.86 0.96
C SER A 94 -12.48 7.88 0.53
N TYR A 95 -12.81 8.76 -0.41
CA TYR A 95 -11.88 9.78 -0.91
C TYR A 95 -11.38 10.74 0.19
N CYS A 96 -12.20 11.01 1.23
CA CYS A 96 -11.80 11.83 2.38
C CYS A 96 -10.70 11.21 3.24
N VAL A 97 -10.51 9.89 3.15
CA VAL A 97 -9.46 9.18 3.87
C VAL A 97 -8.30 8.88 2.94
N LEU A 98 -8.61 8.37 1.74
CA LEU A 98 -7.61 7.95 0.75
C LEU A 98 -6.68 9.10 0.34
N ARG A 99 -7.23 10.28 0.01
CA ARG A 99 -6.41 11.40 -0.45
C ARG A 99 -5.47 11.95 0.64
N PRO A 100 -5.92 12.21 1.88
CA PRO A 100 -5.00 12.53 2.97
C PRO A 100 -3.99 11.42 3.29
N ALA A 101 -4.34 10.14 3.13
CA ALA A 101 -3.41 9.03 3.34
C ALA A 101 -2.28 9.03 2.30
N GLN A 102 -2.60 9.29 1.03
CA GLN A 102 -1.60 9.47 -0.02
C GLN A 102 -0.70 10.68 0.20
N ALA A 103 -1.27 11.80 0.64
CA ALA A 103 -0.50 12.98 0.99
C ALA A 103 0.44 12.73 2.17
N PHE A 104 -0.04 12.05 3.21
CA PHE A 104 0.78 11.64 4.35
C PHE A 104 1.96 10.78 3.91
N TYR A 105 1.73 9.80 3.03
CA TYR A 105 2.77 8.98 2.43
C TYR A 105 3.79 9.81 1.62
N LEU A 106 3.32 10.65 0.70
CA LEU A 106 4.20 11.50 -0.12
C LEU A 106 5.08 12.41 0.74
N LEU A 107 4.53 13.03 1.80
CA LEU A 107 5.30 13.88 2.71
C LEU A 107 6.33 13.07 3.51
N ALA A 108 5.98 11.85 3.95
CA ALA A 108 6.93 10.95 4.60
C ALA A 108 8.08 10.54 3.66
N LEU A 109 7.77 10.23 2.41
CA LEU A 109 8.75 9.93 1.36
C LEU A 109 9.63 11.14 1.05
N THR A 110 9.05 12.32 0.96
CA THR A 110 9.78 13.58 0.76
C THR A 110 10.77 13.80 1.90
N ALA A 111 10.33 13.69 3.16
CA ALA A 111 11.19 13.84 4.32
C ALA A 111 12.29 12.76 4.44
N TYR A 112 12.03 11.56 3.95
CA TYR A 112 13.03 10.49 3.86
C TYR A 112 14.12 10.79 2.83
N LEU A 113 13.73 11.29 1.65
CA LEU A 113 14.66 11.60 0.56
C LEU A 113 15.45 12.89 0.83
N ASP A 114 14.81 13.89 1.41
CA ASP A 114 15.38 15.19 1.78
C ASP A 114 14.78 15.67 3.11
N SER A 115 15.55 15.52 4.19
CA SER A 115 15.13 15.93 5.53
C SER A 115 15.04 17.44 5.72
N ASP A 116 15.62 18.22 4.80
CA ASP A 116 15.61 19.69 4.82
C ASP A 116 14.51 20.28 3.91
N ALA A 117 13.71 19.43 3.25
CA ALA A 117 12.62 19.85 2.38
C ALA A 117 11.59 20.73 3.11
N ARG A 118 11.10 21.75 2.39
CA ARG A 118 10.16 22.76 2.90
C ARG A 118 9.04 23.00 1.89
N ALA A 119 7.87 23.37 2.39
CA ALA A 119 6.86 24.00 1.56
C ALA A 119 7.26 25.43 1.21
N SER A 120 6.59 26.07 0.25
CA SER A 120 6.85 27.46 -0.16
C SER A 120 6.71 28.45 1.00
N ASN A 121 5.85 28.15 1.99
CA ASN A 121 5.69 28.92 3.22
C ASN A 121 6.83 28.70 4.26
N GLN A 122 7.90 27.99 3.89
CA GLN A 122 9.06 27.64 4.71
C GLN A 122 8.82 26.60 5.82
N GLN A 123 7.60 26.06 5.95
CA GLN A 123 7.30 24.99 6.89
C GLN A 123 8.08 23.71 6.50
N PRO A 124 8.86 23.11 7.43
CA PRO A 124 9.53 21.84 7.18
C PRO A 124 8.52 20.72 6.93
N VAL A 125 8.75 19.94 5.88
CA VAL A 125 7.88 18.81 5.51
C VAL A 125 7.82 17.77 6.64
N TRP A 126 8.96 17.46 7.27
CA TRP A 126 9.02 16.48 8.35
C TRP A 126 8.14 16.87 9.56
N GLN A 127 7.92 18.17 9.81
CA GLN A 127 7.04 18.62 10.90
C GLN A 127 5.59 18.28 10.60
N ARG A 128 5.14 18.52 9.36
CA ARG A 128 3.79 18.14 8.93
C ARG A 128 3.56 16.64 9.00
N VAL A 129 4.57 15.82 8.68
CA VAL A 129 4.51 14.36 8.85
C VAL A 129 4.25 13.98 10.33
N VAL A 130 4.96 14.61 11.27
CA VAL A 130 4.74 14.38 12.72
C VAL A 130 3.34 14.83 13.14
N GLU A 131 2.88 15.99 12.68
CA GLU A 131 1.52 16.49 12.96
C GLU A 131 0.44 15.51 12.49
N LEU A 132 0.52 15.10 11.21
CA LEU A 132 -0.45 14.16 10.62
C LEU A 132 -0.44 12.82 11.35
N PHE A 133 0.73 12.29 11.69
CA PHE A 133 0.84 11.04 12.45
C PHE A 133 0.23 11.16 13.86
N ASN A 134 0.45 12.28 14.55
CA ASN A 134 -0.12 12.53 15.87
C ASN A 134 -1.65 12.66 15.81
N VAL A 135 -2.20 13.28 14.75
CA VAL A 135 -3.65 13.32 14.55
C VAL A 135 -4.19 11.93 14.26
N LEU A 136 -3.60 11.19 13.32
CA LEU A 136 -3.99 9.81 12.98
C LEU A 136 -4.03 8.90 14.22
N THR A 137 -3.06 9.03 15.11
CA THR A 137 -2.92 8.17 16.30
C THR A 137 -3.57 8.74 17.57
N SER A 138 -4.29 9.86 17.44
CA SER A 138 -5.13 10.39 18.52
C SER A 138 -6.48 9.67 18.57
N GLY A 139 -7.15 9.74 19.73
CA GLY A 139 -8.37 8.98 19.95
C GLY A 139 -9.49 9.31 18.96
N GLY A 140 -10.08 8.28 18.35
CA GLY A 140 -11.19 8.40 17.39
C GLY A 140 -10.80 8.73 15.95
N ASN A 141 -9.53 8.98 15.65
CA ASN A 141 -9.06 9.37 14.31
C ASN A 141 -8.39 8.23 13.51
N GLY A 142 -7.89 7.20 14.19
CA GLY A 142 -7.14 6.10 13.56
C GLY A 142 -8.01 5.13 12.77
N PRO A 143 -7.41 4.27 11.92
CA PRO A 143 -8.13 3.28 11.12
C PRO A 143 -8.88 2.28 11.99
N GLN A 144 -9.88 1.61 11.42
CA GLN A 144 -10.55 0.51 12.11
C GLN A 144 -9.69 -0.74 12.21
N VAL A 145 -8.77 -0.93 11.24
CA VAL A 145 -7.94 -2.14 11.11
C VAL A 145 -8.80 -3.40 11.19
N ALA A 146 -9.91 -3.37 10.43
CA ALA A 146 -10.92 -4.42 10.44
C ALA A 146 -11.10 -5.06 9.06
N ARG A 147 -11.17 -4.24 8.01
CA ARG A 147 -11.55 -4.68 6.67
C ARG A 147 -10.32 -4.68 5.76
N PRO A 148 -9.99 -5.80 5.10
CA PRO A 148 -8.94 -5.81 4.08
C PRO A 148 -9.16 -4.79 2.96
N LEU A 149 -10.42 -4.46 2.65
CA LEU A 149 -10.76 -3.43 1.66
C LEU A 149 -10.36 -2.00 2.11
N ASP A 150 -10.23 -1.74 3.41
CA ASP A 150 -9.67 -0.46 3.90
C ASP A 150 -8.17 -0.31 3.57
N GLY A 151 -7.56 -1.37 3.00
CA GLY A 151 -6.20 -1.41 2.48
C GLY A 151 -5.85 -0.27 1.53
N TRP A 152 -6.83 0.38 0.90
CA TRP A 152 -6.60 1.52 0.01
C TRP A 152 -5.92 2.69 0.71
N SER A 153 -6.27 2.96 1.96
CA SER A 153 -5.62 3.99 2.78
C SER A 153 -4.66 3.39 3.81
N ASP A 154 -4.94 2.20 4.32
CA ASP A 154 -4.06 1.55 5.31
C ASP A 154 -2.70 1.18 4.72
N GLY A 155 -2.64 0.80 3.43
CA GLY A 155 -1.39 0.53 2.71
C GLY A 155 -0.45 1.75 2.71
N PRO A 156 -0.86 2.91 2.17
CA PRO A 156 -0.09 4.15 2.21
C PRO A 156 0.30 4.59 3.62
N VAL A 157 -0.60 4.43 4.60
CA VAL A 157 -0.30 4.71 6.02
C VAL A 157 0.82 3.81 6.54
N ALA A 158 0.78 2.51 6.27
CA ALA A 158 1.84 1.58 6.67
C ALA A 158 3.18 1.93 6.01
N GLN A 159 3.19 2.24 4.71
CA GLN A 159 4.40 2.67 4.01
C GLN A 159 4.95 3.99 4.57
N ALA A 160 4.09 4.94 4.93
CA ALA A 160 4.50 6.18 5.60
C ALA A 160 5.15 5.91 6.96
N ILE A 161 4.56 5.04 7.79
CA ILE A 161 5.11 4.65 9.09
C ILE A 161 6.47 3.96 8.94
N LEU A 162 6.66 3.14 7.91
CA LEU A 162 7.95 2.56 7.56
C LEU A 162 8.98 3.65 7.28
N LEU A 163 8.68 4.58 6.38
CA LEU A 163 9.58 5.68 6.04
C LEU A 163 9.90 6.55 7.26
N ILE A 164 8.91 6.84 8.10
CA ILE A 164 9.07 7.56 9.37
C ILE A 164 10.12 6.90 10.27
N LYS A 165 10.09 5.57 10.44
CA LYS A 165 11.09 4.83 11.23
C LYS A 165 12.49 4.95 10.67
N HIS A 166 12.61 5.04 9.35
CA HIS A 166 13.88 5.18 8.63
C HIS A 166 14.33 6.64 8.43
N THR A 167 13.56 7.63 8.88
CA THR A 167 13.91 9.06 8.82
C THR A 167 14.26 9.59 10.21
N PRO A 168 15.56 9.72 10.57
CA PRO A 168 15.97 10.02 11.95
C PRO A 168 15.39 11.31 12.54
N VAL A 169 15.18 12.36 11.74
CA VAL A 169 14.59 13.62 12.21
C VAL A 169 13.13 13.45 12.61
N VAL A 170 12.35 12.70 11.81
CA VAL A 170 10.94 12.42 12.10
C VAL A 170 10.82 11.44 13.27
N TRP A 171 11.55 10.32 13.23
CA TRP A 171 11.50 9.29 14.28
C TRP A 171 11.85 9.83 15.67
N ARG A 172 12.84 10.73 15.75
CA ARG A 172 13.21 11.39 17.00
C ARG A 172 12.14 12.36 17.48
N ALA A 173 11.53 13.12 16.55
CA ALA A 173 10.51 14.11 16.87
C ALA A 173 9.21 13.47 17.41
N LEU A 174 8.90 12.22 17.06
CA LEU A 174 7.79 11.47 17.66
C LEU A 174 7.95 11.20 19.17
N GLY A 175 9.18 11.22 19.68
CA GLY A 175 9.46 10.86 21.08
C GLY A 175 9.14 9.38 21.40
N PRO A 176 9.27 8.94 22.67
CA PRO A 176 8.98 7.57 23.05
C PRO A 176 7.51 7.14 22.82
N ASP A 177 6.55 8.00 23.16
CA ASP A 177 5.11 7.70 23.02
C ASP A 177 4.67 7.57 21.55
N GLY A 178 5.06 8.51 20.69
CA GLY A 178 4.72 8.44 19.27
C GLY A 178 5.36 7.23 18.57
N ARG A 179 6.58 6.84 18.97
CA ARG A 179 7.23 5.62 18.46
C ARG A 179 6.49 4.36 18.90
N ALA A 180 6.06 4.29 20.16
CA ALA A 180 5.25 3.17 20.64
C ALA A 180 3.91 3.06 19.90
N LYS A 181 3.23 4.19 19.64
CA LYS A 181 2.03 4.24 18.79
C LYS A 181 2.30 3.74 17.36
N ALA A 182 3.46 4.09 16.78
CA ALA A 182 3.84 3.62 15.46
C ALA A 182 4.05 2.10 15.43
N ASP A 183 4.74 1.56 16.43
CA ASP A 183 4.94 0.11 16.59
C ASP A 183 3.59 -0.62 16.71
N TRP A 184 2.69 -0.14 17.57
CA TRP A 184 1.37 -0.75 17.78
C TRP A 184 0.45 -0.66 16.58
N LEU A 185 0.42 0.48 15.88
CA LEU A 185 -0.43 0.64 14.70
C LEU A 185 0.08 -0.24 13.53
N MET A 186 1.40 -0.30 13.31
CA MET A 186 1.98 -1.22 12.32
C MET A 186 1.68 -2.68 12.67
N ALA A 187 1.82 -3.07 13.95
CA ALA A 187 1.51 -4.42 14.41
C ALA A 187 0.03 -4.77 14.21
N ALA A 188 -0.90 -3.86 14.53
CA ALA A 188 -2.34 -4.06 14.33
C ALA A 188 -2.67 -4.30 12.85
N MET A 189 -2.15 -3.47 11.95
CA MET A 189 -2.39 -3.62 10.50
C MET A 189 -1.80 -4.93 9.98
N ALA A 190 -0.61 -5.33 10.46
CA ALA A 190 0.00 -6.61 10.11
C ALA A 190 -0.82 -7.80 10.62
N VAL A 191 -1.45 -7.71 11.79
CA VAL A 191 -2.35 -8.77 12.32
C VAL A 191 -3.54 -8.97 11.40
N LEU A 192 -4.16 -7.90 10.89
CA LEU A 192 -5.21 -8.02 9.89
C LEU A 192 -4.69 -8.59 8.56
N GLY A 193 -3.49 -8.22 8.13
CA GLY A 193 -2.82 -8.84 6.98
C GLY A 193 -2.65 -10.36 7.15
N ASN A 194 -2.20 -10.81 8.32
CA ASN A 194 -2.08 -12.25 8.63
C ASN A 194 -3.46 -12.93 8.76
N TRP A 195 -4.45 -12.27 9.36
CA TRP A 195 -5.82 -12.76 9.40
C TRP A 195 -6.38 -13.04 8.00
N GLY A 196 -6.36 -12.02 7.13
CA GLY A 196 -7.00 -12.11 5.82
C GLY A 196 -6.22 -12.93 4.80
N PHE A 197 -4.90 -12.84 4.79
CA PHE A 197 -4.09 -13.36 3.68
C PHE A 197 -3.31 -14.62 4.00
N ASN A 198 -3.20 -15.07 5.26
CA ASN A 198 -2.44 -16.28 5.53
C ASN A 198 -3.03 -17.51 4.80
N ASP A 199 -2.17 -18.38 4.27
CA ASP A 199 -2.54 -19.63 3.61
C ASP A 199 -3.46 -20.49 4.48
N ALA A 200 -3.24 -20.49 5.79
CA ALA A 200 -4.04 -21.23 6.77
C ALA A 200 -5.41 -20.61 7.08
N ASN A 201 -5.69 -19.41 6.58
CA ASN A 201 -6.96 -18.70 6.75
C ASN A 201 -7.69 -18.58 5.41
N ASN A 202 -8.99 -18.89 5.39
CA ASN A 202 -9.86 -18.72 4.24
C ASN A 202 -11.12 -17.93 4.65
N TRP A 203 -10.90 -16.82 5.36
CA TRP A 203 -11.96 -15.90 5.74
C TRP A 203 -12.47 -15.15 4.51
N LEU A 204 -13.79 -14.99 4.44
CA LEU A 204 -14.46 -14.22 3.38
C LEU A 204 -14.90 -12.83 3.87
N THR A 205 -14.40 -12.43 5.03
CA THR A 205 -14.70 -11.17 5.72
C THR A 205 -13.45 -10.68 6.45
N GLY A 206 -13.47 -9.41 6.87
CA GLY A 206 -12.48 -8.86 7.80
C GLY A 206 -12.70 -9.27 9.25
N ILE A 207 -11.89 -8.71 10.14
CA ILE A 207 -12.10 -8.76 11.59
C ILE A 207 -13.49 -8.14 11.89
N GLY A 208 -14.24 -8.77 12.80
CA GLY A 208 -15.61 -8.40 13.13
C GLY A 208 -16.67 -8.79 12.09
N LEU A 209 -16.31 -9.68 11.14
CA LEU A 209 -17.10 -10.02 9.94
C LEU A 209 -17.41 -8.80 9.05
N ALA A 210 -16.55 -7.79 9.11
CA ALA A 210 -16.75 -6.57 8.37
C ALA A 210 -16.40 -6.74 6.88
N GLY A 211 -17.27 -6.22 6.02
CA GLY A 211 -17.08 -6.20 4.57
C GLY A 211 -17.23 -7.56 3.88
N ASN A 212 -17.00 -7.57 2.57
CA ASN A 212 -16.92 -8.76 1.75
C ASN A 212 -15.48 -8.88 1.23
N PHE A 213 -14.85 -10.02 1.42
CA PHE A 213 -13.44 -10.20 1.10
C PHE A 213 -13.19 -11.63 0.60
N ALA A 214 -12.16 -11.79 -0.22
CA ALA A 214 -11.44 -13.05 -0.34
C ALA A 214 -9.98 -12.71 -0.64
N LYS A 215 -9.04 -13.48 -0.12
CA LYS A 215 -7.60 -13.29 -0.42
C LYS A 215 -7.25 -13.51 -1.90
N THR A 216 -8.18 -14.09 -2.67
CA THR A 216 -8.10 -14.28 -4.11
C THR A 216 -8.85 -13.22 -4.92
N ASN A 217 -9.44 -12.22 -4.26
CA ASN A 217 -10.11 -11.10 -4.93
C ASN A 217 -9.16 -10.31 -5.86
N ASN A 218 -9.76 -9.39 -6.59
CA ASN A 218 -9.11 -8.41 -7.44
C ASN A 218 -8.04 -7.57 -6.71
N PRO A 219 -7.12 -6.96 -7.48
CA PRO A 219 -5.91 -6.40 -6.91
C PRO A 219 -6.14 -5.23 -5.94
N ASN A 220 -7.26 -4.52 -6.08
CA ASN A 220 -7.72 -3.51 -5.14
C ASN A 220 -7.99 -4.06 -3.72
N PHE A 221 -8.27 -5.35 -3.53
CA PHE A 221 -8.36 -5.95 -2.19
C PHE A 221 -6.99 -6.42 -1.68
N THR A 222 -6.17 -6.94 -2.59
CA THR A 222 -4.94 -7.66 -2.21
C THR A 222 -3.77 -6.72 -1.96
N GLN A 223 -3.58 -5.71 -2.81
CA GLN A 223 -2.37 -4.87 -2.79
C GLN A 223 -2.24 -3.97 -1.56
N GLY A 224 -3.36 -3.47 -1.02
CA GLY A 224 -3.31 -2.63 0.17
C GLY A 224 -2.66 -3.35 1.34
N TYR A 225 -3.21 -4.52 1.71
CA TYR A 225 -2.72 -5.28 2.87
C TYR A 225 -1.50 -6.16 2.58
N LEU A 226 -1.23 -6.57 1.34
CA LEU A 226 0.08 -7.12 1.00
C LEU A 226 1.17 -6.04 1.06
N GLY A 227 0.86 -4.81 0.67
CA GLY A 227 1.65 -3.60 0.95
C GLY A 227 1.96 -3.44 2.44
N VAL A 228 0.95 -3.55 3.30
CA VAL A 228 1.12 -3.56 4.77
C VAL A 228 2.05 -4.69 5.23
N MET A 229 1.87 -5.91 4.71
CA MET A 229 2.72 -7.05 5.11
C MET A 229 4.18 -6.83 4.68
N MET A 230 4.43 -6.29 3.49
CA MET A 230 5.77 -5.89 3.06
C MET A 230 6.35 -4.80 3.96
N ALA A 231 5.54 -3.81 4.36
CA ALA A 231 5.95 -2.78 5.30
C ALA A 231 6.30 -3.36 6.67
N CYS A 232 5.50 -4.30 7.21
CA CYS A 232 5.83 -5.04 8.44
C CYS A 232 7.22 -5.67 8.32
N ILE A 233 7.47 -6.44 7.25
CA ILE A 233 8.70 -7.20 7.09
C ILE A 233 9.92 -6.27 7.10
N LEU A 234 9.82 -5.10 6.48
CA LEU A 234 10.89 -4.10 6.48
C LEU A 234 11.00 -3.35 7.82
N TYR A 235 9.88 -3.19 8.52
CA TYR A 235 9.81 -2.47 9.80
C TYR A 235 10.35 -3.30 10.98
N PHE A 236 9.91 -4.55 11.11
CA PHE A 236 10.27 -5.45 12.22
C PHE A 236 11.32 -6.51 11.83
N GLY A 237 11.59 -6.69 10.54
CA GLY A 237 12.31 -7.86 10.03
C GLY A 237 11.37 -9.06 9.87
N GLN A 238 11.75 -10.02 9.02
CA GLN A 238 10.98 -11.26 8.79
C GLN A 238 10.67 -12.00 10.10
N THR A 239 11.70 -12.21 10.94
CA THR A 239 11.53 -12.84 12.26
C THR A 239 10.68 -12.00 13.20
N GLY A 240 10.79 -10.66 13.14
CA GLY A 240 9.97 -9.77 13.96
C GLY A 240 8.49 -9.87 13.61
N CYS A 241 8.13 -9.90 12.32
CA CYS A 241 6.73 -10.08 11.91
C CYS A 241 6.19 -11.44 12.34
N ASP A 242 6.91 -12.54 12.08
CA ASP A 242 6.46 -13.86 12.54
C ASP A 242 6.33 -13.91 14.07
N HIS A 243 7.25 -13.28 14.80
CA HIS A 243 7.18 -13.20 16.27
C HIS A 243 5.93 -12.44 16.75
N LEU A 244 5.49 -11.38 16.06
CA LEU A 244 4.23 -10.68 16.38
C LEU A 244 3.03 -11.61 16.29
N PHE A 245 2.99 -12.46 15.26
CA PHE A 245 1.87 -13.37 15.01
C PHE A 245 1.88 -14.56 15.97
N ILE A 246 3.01 -15.27 16.07
CA ILE A 246 3.16 -16.47 16.91
C ILE A 246 2.85 -16.15 18.37
N ASN A 247 3.28 -14.98 18.85
CA ASN A 247 3.07 -14.54 20.23
C ASN A 247 1.90 -13.57 20.37
N PHE A 248 0.99 -13.53 19.40
CA PHE A 248 -0.20 -12.69 19.50
C PHE A 248 -1.00 -13.06 20.77
N ASP A 249 -1.34 -12.02 21.52
CA ASP A 249 -2.15 -12.03 22.72
C ASP A 249 -3.21 -10.95 22.57
N TYR A 250 -4.47 -11.38 22.44
CA TYR A 250 -5.55 -10.46 22.15
C TYR A 250 -5.74 -9.41 23.26
N ASP A 251 -5.65 -9.81 24.52
CA ASP A 251 -5.87 -8.92 25.65
C ASP A 251 -4.77 -7.84 25.73
N GLN A 252 -3.52 -8.20 25.38
CA GLN A 252 -2.42 -7.24 25.31
C GLN A 252 -2.66 -6.17 24.24
N TYR A 253 -3.16 -6.55 23.06
CA TYR A 253 -3.49 -5.61 21.99
C TYR A 253 -4.65 -4.69 22.41
N ILE A 254 -5.73 -5.25 22.97
CA ILE A 254 -6.86 -4.45 23.47
C ILE A 254 -6.41 -3.46 24.55
N ALA A 255 -5.62 -3.90 25.53
CA ALA A 255 -5.10 -3.02 26.58
C ALA A 255 -4.24 -1.87 26.02
N ALA A 256 -3.42 -2.14 24.99
CA ALA A 256 -2.65 -1.10 24.32
C ALA A 256 -3.56 -0.09 23.59
N PHE A 257 -4.59 -0.57 22.90
CA PHE A 257 -5.54 0.28 22.20
C PHE A 257 -6.40 1.12 23.15
N GLU A 258 -6.78 0.57 24.30
CA GLU A 258 -7.47 1.30 25.37
C GLU A 258 -6.58 2.41 25.94
N ALA A 259 -5.29 2.12 26.19
CA ALA A 259 -4.34 3.09 26.70
C ALA A 259 -4.15 4.30 25.75
N TYR A 260 -4.26 4.09 24.44
CA TYR A 260 -4.21 5.16 23.43
C TYR A 260 -5.58 5.69 23.00
N ASN A 261 -6.67 5.17 23.56
CA ASN A 261 -8.05 5.55 23.23
C ASN A 261 -8.42 5.37 21.74
N TRP A 262 -7.96 4.28 21.11
CA TRP A 262 -8.19 4.00 19.69
C TRP A 262 -9.59 3.41 19.43
N GLN A 263 -10.61 4.25 19.60
CA GLN A 263 -12.03 3.87 19.56
C GLN A 263 -12.50 3.19 18.27
N ASN A 264 -11.91 3.51 17.11
CA ASN A 264 -12.30 2.88 15.84
C ASN A 264 -11.88 1.40 15.79
N ILE A 265 -10.69 1.09 16.29
CA ILE A 265 -10.20 -0.29 16.44
C ILE A 265 -11.02 -1.01 17.51
N LEU A 266 -11.27 -0.35 18.64
CA LEU A 266 -12.09 -0.86 19.75
C LEU A 266 -13.60 -0.89 19.46
N SER A 267 -14.05 -0.67 18.22
CA SER A 267 -15.48 -0.63 17.94
C SER A 267 -16.12 -2.04 17.99
N PRO A 268 -17.41 -2.16 18.35
CA PRO A 268 -18.14 -3.45 18.31
C PRO A 268 -18.33 -4.04 16.90
N ALA A 269 -17.94 -3.31 15.85
CA ALA A 269 -17.91 -3.78 14.47
C ALA A 269 -16.49 -4.16 14.00
N SER A 270 -15.52 -4.10 14.91
CA SER A 270 -14.09 -4.33 14.65
C SER A 270 -13.54 -5.31 15.69
N TRP A 271 -12.47 -4.96 16.42
CA TRP A 271 -11.80 -5.89 17.32
C TRP A 271 -12.68 -6.30 18.49
N LEU A 272 -13.62 -5.47 18.97
CA LEU A 272 -14.55 -5.85 20.05
C LEU A 272 -15.83 -6.55 19.57
N ALA A 273 -15.88 -7.00 18.31
CA ALA A 273 -17.06 -7.64 17.78
C ALA A 273 -17.41 -8.96 18.50
N VAL A 274 -18.71 -9.16 18.70
CA VAL A 274 -19.30 -10.40 19.17
C VAL A 274 -20.22 -10.93 18.07
N ILE A 275 -19.86 -12.10 17.56
CA ILE A 275 -20.43 -12.70 16.37
C ILE A 275 -21.38 -13.81 16.79
N ASN A 276 -22.65 -13.69 16.41
CA ASN A 276 -23.65 -14.72 16.66
C ASN A 276 -24.01 -15.39 15.32
N VAL A 277 -23.62 -16.65 15.13
CA VAL A 277 -23.95 -17.41 13.91
C VAL A 277 -24.33 -18.84 14.27
N GLY A 278 -25.44 -19.33 13.71
CA GLY A 278 -25.92 -20.69 13.94
C GLY A 278 -26.27 -21.01 15.40
N GLY A 279 -26.61 -20.01 16.21
CA GLY A 279 -26.90 -20.16 17.64
C GLY A 279 -25.65 -20.25 18.54
N ALA A 280 -24.45 -20.24 17.96
CA ALA A 280 -23.20 -20.09 18.68
C ALA A 280 -22.76 -18.62 18.71
N GLN A 281 -22.06 -18.25 19.77
CA GLN A 281 -21.47 -16.93 19.96
C GLN A 281 -19.95 -17.07 19.94
N TYR A 282 -19.29 -16.22 19.13
CA TYR A 282 -17.85 -16.13 19.02
C TYR A 282 -17.42 -14.71 19.34
N THR A 283 -16.39 -14.55 20.18
CA THR A 283 -15.72 -13.26 20.31
C THR A 283 -14.58 -13.16 19.31
N MET A 284 -14.12 -11.94 18.99
CA MET A 284 -12.90 -11.80 18.19
C MET A 284 -11.68 -12.37 18.89
N LYS A 285 -11.64 -12.39 20.23
CA LYS A 285 -10.58 -13.10 20.97
C LYS A 285 -10.54 -14.57 20.57
N ASP A 286 -11.68 -15.25 20.62
CA ASP A 286 -11.77 -16.67 20.29
C ASP A 286 -11.30 -16.93 18.86
N LEU A 287 -11.81 -16.16 17.90
CA LEU A 287 -11.51 -16.33 16.48
C LEU A 287 -10.06 -15.96 16.13
N MET A 288 -9.54 -14.84 16.66
CA MET A 288 -8.18 -14.40 16.34
C MET A 288 -7.14 -15.32 17.00
N GLU A 289 -7.36 -15.79 18.22
CA GLU A 289 -6.38 -16.65 18.89
C GLU A 289 -6.47 -18.12 18.47
N ASN A 290 -7.67 -18.63 18.22
CA ASN A 290 -7.90 -20.08 18.03
C ASN A 290 -8.49 -20.44 16.66
N GLY A 291 -8.88 -19.47 15.85
CA GLY A 291 -9.57 -19.70 14.60
C GLY A 291 -11.03 -20.12 14.79
N GLY A 292 -11.61 -20.67 13.72
CA GLY A 292 -12.98 -21.14 13.70
C GLY A 292 -13.46 -21.53 12.30
N ASP A 293 -14.60 -22.19 12.23
CA ASP A 293 -15.29 -22.48 10.97
C ASP A 293 -16.72 -21.94 11.03
N LEU A 294 -16.97 -20.89 10.26
CA LEU A 294 -18.28 -20.22 10.19
C LEU A 294 -19.05 -20.59 8.92
N THR A 295 -18.51 -21.49 8.07
CA THR A 295 -19.10 -21.86 6.78
C THR A 295 -20.45 -22.56 6.93
N GLY A 296 -20.61 -23.36 7.98
CA GLY A 296 -21.88 -24.03 8.30
C GLY A 296 -23.00 -23.06 8.69
N ALA A 297 -22.66 -21.85 9.09
CA ALA A 297 -23.61 -20.83 9.50
C ALA A 297 -23.90 -19.82 8.37
N SER A 298 -22.89 -19.52 7.54
CA SER A 298 -23.08 -18.89 6.23
C SER A 298 -21.86 -19.18 5.34
N PRO A 299 -22.05 -19.56 4.07
CA PRO A 299 -20.95 -19.81 3.15
C PRO A 299 -20.11 -18.55 2.86
N ASN A 300 -20.61 -17.36 3.20
CA ASN A 300 -19.94 -16.07 2.94
C ASN A 300 -19.02 -15.61 4.10
N LEU A 301 -18.83 -16.41 5.15
CA LEU A 301 -17.98 -16.02 6.29
C LEU A 301 -16.59 -16.65 6.24
N GLY A 302 -16.50 -17.90 5.78
CA GLY A 302 -15.25 -18.64 5.69
C GLY A 302 -14.81 -19.30 7.00
N SER A 303 -13.54 -19.71 7.04
CA SER A 303 -12.93 -20.41 8.16
C SER A 303 -11.43 -20.14 8.22
N GLY A 304 -10.78 -20.40 9.35
CA GLY A 304 -9.34 -20.21 9.50
C GLY A 304 -8.81 -20.67 10.85
N VAL A 305 -7.49 -20.59 11.01
CA VAL A 305 -6.75 -20.98 12.22
C VAL A 305 -6.49 -19.80 13.17
N GLY A 306 -6.91 -18.59 12.79
CA GLY A 306 -6.62 -17.37 13.53
C GLY A 306 -5.28 -16.75 13.14
N VAL A 307 -4.71 -15.92 14.01
CA VAL A 307 -3.51 -15.14 13.75
C VAL A 307 -2.25 -15.72 14.39
N LYS A 308 -2.37 -16.73 15.28
CA LYS A 308 -1.26 -17.33 16.04
C LYS A 308 -0.44 -18.34 15.25
N VAL A 309 -0.13 -17.99 14.00
CA VAL A 309 0.66 -18.79 13.07
C VAL A 309 1.65 -17.88 12.33
N PRO A 310 2.84 -18.39 11.96
CA PRO A 310 3.77 -17.66 11.09
C PRO A 310 3.08 -17.21 9.81
N PHE A 311 3.45 -16.05 9.28
CA PHE A 311 2.87 -15.56 8.04
C PHE A 311 3.31 -16.45 6.89
N LYS A 312 2.32 -16.89 6.11
CA LYS A 312 2.53 -17.62 4.88
C LYS A 312 1.52 -17.16 3.85
N TYR A 313 1.97 -16.77 2.67
CA TYR A 313 1.07 -16.39 1.57
C TYR A 313 1.54 -17.01 0.27
N LEU A 314 0.68 -17.80 -0.36
CA LEU A 314 0.95 -18.53 -1.59
C LEU A 314 2.28 -19.31 -1.53
N GLY A 315 2.57 -19.92 -0.38
CA GLY A 315 3.82 -20.65 -0.16
C GLY A 315 5.02 -19.82 0.29
N VAL A 316 5.00 -18.49 0.18
CA VAL A 316 6.07 -17.63 0.69
C VAL A 316 6.08 -17.70 2.22
N THR A 317 7.20 -18.09 2.82
CA THR A 317 7.38 -18.13 4.28
C THR A 317 8.43 -17.14 4.72
N LEU A 318 8.24 -16.51 5.89
CA LEU A 318 9.18 -15.50 6.39
C LEU A 318 10.32 -16.10 7.23
N THR A 319 10.07 -17.20 7.95
CA THR A 319 11.08 -17.84 8.81
C THR A 319 11.11 -19.36 8.67
N GLY A 320 12.13 -19.99 9.26
CA GLY A 320 12.32 -21.43 9.26
C GLY A 320 13.12 -21.94 8.07
N ALA A 321 13.12 -23.27 7.87
CA ALA A 321 13.95 -23.93 6.85
C ALA A 321 13.58 -23.58 5.40
N ASN A 322 12.34 -23.10 5.18
CA ASN A 322 11.81 -22.74 3.86
C ASN A 322 11.69 -21.22 3.68
N ALA A 323 12.27 -20.42 4.59
CA ALA A 323 12.18 -18.96 4.54
C ALA A 323 12.62 -18.43 3.18
N ASP A 324 11.83 -17.52 2.61
CA ASP A 324 12.21 -16.80 1.41
C ASP A 324 13.07 -15.58 1.80
N PRO A 325 14.38 -15.57 1.54
CA PRO A 325 15.23 -14.42 1.87
C PRO A 325 14.84 -13.15 1.11
N ASN A 326 14.07 -13.27 0.02
CA ASN A 326 13.57 -12.18 -0.79
C ASN A 326 12.05 -12.00 -0.66
N ALA A 327 11.44 -12.47 0.45
CA ALA A 327 9.98 -12.49 0.64
C ALA A 327 9.29 -11.18 0.21
N VAL A 328 9.85 -10.01 0.51
CA VAL A 328 9.29 -8.71 0.10
C VAL A 328 9.17 -8.59 -1.43
N MET A 329 10.22 -8.92 -2.17
CA MET A 329 10.22 -8.82 -3.63
C MET A 329 9.35 -9.92 -4.27
N THR A 330 9.31 -11.11 -3.67
CA THR A 330 8.43 -12.21 -4.11
C THR A 330 6.97 -11.84 -3.94
N LEU A 331 6.58 -11.31 -2.77
CA LEU A 331 5.22 -10.84 -2.49
C LEU A 331 4.81 -9.72 -3.45
N PHE A 332 5.69 -8.72 -3.65
CA PHE A 332 5.45 -7.65 -4.62
C PHE A 332 5.23 -8.21 -6.04
N SER A 333 6.03 -9.20 -6.44
CA SER A 333 5.86 -9.85 -7.75
C SER A 333 4.51 -10.56 -7.87
N TYR A 334 4.07 -11.26 -6.82
CA TYR A 334 2.81 -11.99 -6.81
C TYR A 334 1.60 -11.05 -6.92
N GLU A 335 1.55 -9.95 -6.17
CA GLU A 335 0.46 -8.98 -6.30
C GLU A 335 0.47 -8.22 -7.63
N SER A 336 1.67 -8.02 -8.22
CA SER A 336 1.83 -7.23 -9.44
C SER A 336 1.49 -8.03 -10.69
N ILE A 337 2.02 -9.26 -10.80
CA ILE A 337 1.95 -10.06 -12.04
C ILE A 337 1.55 -11.54 -11.82
N GLY A 338 1.35 -11.97 -10.56
CA GLY A 338 0.99 -13.34 -10.20
C GLY A 338 2.20 -14.26 -9.96
N GLN A 339 1.96 -15.47 -9.43
CA GLN A 339 3.03 -16.44 -9.16
C GLN A 339 3.66 -17.00 -10.45
N ASN A 340 2.83 -17.24 -11.45
CA ASN A 340 3.20 -17.82 -12.74
C ASN A 340 2.72 -16.87 -13.84
N PRO A 341 3.36 -15.70 -14.00
CA PRO A 341 2.92 -14.70 -14.96
C PRO A 341 2.96 -15.29 -16.38
N PRO A 342 1.89 -15.15 -17.17
CA PRO A 342 1.86 -15.73 -18.50
C PRO A 342 2.86 -15.03 -19.43
N ALA A 343 3.41 -15.80 -20.37
CA ALA A 343 4.35 -15.27 -21.37
C ALA A 343 3.64 -14.51 -22.50
N GLN A 344 2.36 -14.79 -22.70
CA GLN A 344 1.49 -14.21 -23.72
C GLN A 344 0.19 -13.73 -23.06
N PRO A 345 -0.51 -12.76 -23.66
CA PRO A 345 -1.84 -12.39 -23.20
C PRO A 345 -2.72 -13.62 -22.95
N PRO A 346 -3.32 -13.75 -21.74
CA PRO A 346 -4.32 -14.79 -21.53
C PRO A 346 -5.49 -14.54 -22.48
N ASP A 347 -6.16 -15.63 -22.89
CA ASP A 347 -7.45 -15.51 -23.56
C ASP A 347 -8.38 -14.68 -22.65
N PRO A 348 -8.98 -13.59 -23.14
CA PRO A 348 -9.82 -12.76 -22.30
C PRO A 348 -11.04 -13.50 -21.73
N ASP A 349 -11.42 -14.63 -22.33
CA ASP A 349 -12.49 -15.50 -21.84
C ASP A 349 -12.00 -16.51 -20.79
N ASN A 350 -10.67 -16.68 -20.66
CA ASN A 350 -10.05 -17.59 -19.70
C ASN A 350 -9.65 -16.82 -18.43
N LEU A 351 -10.66 -16.55 -17.61
CA LEU A 351 -10.51 -15.86 -16.34
C LEU A 351 -9.54 -16.61 -15.41
N LEU A 352 -8.73 -15.84 -14.67
CA LEU A 352 -7.97 -16.38 -13.54
C LEU A 352 -8.92 -17.12 -12.60
N SER A 353 -8.54 -18.33 -12.18
CA SER A 353 -9.34 -19.11 -11.26
C SER A 353 -9.47 -18.41 -9.91
N ASP A 354 -10.63 -18.55 -9.26
CA ASP A 354 -10.87 -18.00 -7.92
C ASP A 354 -9.97 -18.60 -6.83
N THR A 355 -9.15 -19.60 -7.19
CA THR A 355 -8.15 -20.24 -6.33
C THR A 355 -6.80 -19.51 -6.32
N GLN A 356 -6.61 -18.52 -7.19
CA GLN A 356 -5.39 -17.72 -7.27
C GLN A 356 -5.72 -16.23 -7.16
N PRO A 357 -4.91 -15.44 -6.43
CA PRO A 357 -5.04 -14.00 -6.41
C PRO A 357 -4.93 -13.40 -7.81
N LYS A 358 -5.81 -12.45 -8.09
CA LYS A 358 -5.83 -11.67 -9.33
C LYS A 358 -4.78 -10.56 -9.23
N PRO A 359 -3.74 -10.55 -10.08
CA PRO A 359 -2.65 -9.58 -9.98
C PRO A 359 -2.95 -8.31 -10.77
N MET A 360 -2.26 -7.21 -10.45
CA MET A 360 -2.52 -5.88 -11.03
C MET A 360 -2.40 -5.84 -12.55
N TYR A 361 -1.31 -6.39 -13.08
CA TYR A 361 -0.83 -6.18 -14.43
C TYR A 361 -0.81 -7.52 -15.18
N TYR A 362 -2.00 -8.04 -15.44
CA TYR A 362 -2.19 -9.40 -15.94
C TYR A 362 -2.70 -9.48 -17.38
N TRP A 363 -3.38 -8.43 -17.86
CA TRP A 363 -4.18 -8.53 -19.09
C TRP A 363 -3.52 -7.88 -20.29
N ALA A 364 -4.09 -8.15 -21.45
CA ALA A 364 -4.03 -7.31 -22.62
C ALA A 364 -5.48 -6.94 -22.99
N ALA A 365 -5.96 -5.82 -22.47
CA ALA A 365 -7.28 -5.31 -22.80
C ALA A 365 -7.21 -4.50 -24.10
N ALA A 366 -8.26 -4.57 -24.93
CA ALA A 366 -8.44 -3.62 -26.01
C ALA A 366 -9.48 -2.59 -25.55
N SER A 367 -9.16 -1.29 -25.58
CA SER A 367 -10.13 -0.23 -25.30
C SER A 367 -11.26 -0.18 -26.35
N SER A 368 -11.07 -0.88 -27.48
CA SER A 368 -11.99 -0.98 -28.61
C SER A 368 -12.85 -2.26 -28.64
N LYS A 369 -12.70 -3.20 -27.69
CA LYS A 369 -13.52 -4.42 -27.65
C LYS A 369 -14.86 -4.18 -26.96
N VAL A 370 -15.87 -4.02 -27.80
CA VAL A 370 -17.30 -4.15 -27.49
C VAL A 370 -17.52 -5.48 -26.77
N ALA A 371 -17.87 -5.44 -25.49
CA ALA A 371 -18.50 -6.61 -24.87
C ALA A 371 -19.84 -6.83 -25.60
N PRO A 372 -20.33 -8.08 -25.78
CA PRO A 372 -21.49 -8.39 -26.62
C PRO A 372 -22.79 -7.61 -26.32
N ASP A 373 -22.84 -6.88 -25.20
CA ASP A 373 -23.96 -6.17 -24.62
C ASP A 373 -23.65 -4.70 -24.19
N GLY A 374 -22.52 -4.11 -24.61
CA GLY A 374 -22.18 -2.68 -24.40
C GLY A 374 -20.67 -2.37 -24.39
N VAL A 375 -20.28 -1.09 -24.57
CA VAL A 375 -18.87 -0.70 -24.78
C VAL A 375 -18.28 0.06 -23.59
N ALA A 376 -17.25 -0.48 -22.94
CA ALA A 376 -16.32 0.33 -22.16
C ALA A 376 -15.26 0.89 -23.11
N GLN A 377 -15.01 2.20 -23.10
CA GLN A 377 -14.20 2.88 -24.13
C GLN A 377 -13.57 4.16 -23.62
N ILE A 378 -12.53 4.62 -24.32
CA ILE A 378 -11.99 5.96 -24.14
C ILE A 378 -12.99 6.96 -24.75
N ILE A 379 -13.32 8.02 -24.01
CA ILE A 379 -14.44 8.92 -24.33
C ILE A 379 -14.22 9.63 -25.67
N ASP A 380 -12.99 10.07 -25.95
CA ASP A 380 -12.65 10.75 -27.20
C ASP A 380 -12.38 9.79 -28.37
N THR A 381 -12.64 8.48 -28.20
CA THR A 381 -12.48 7.41 -29.19
C THR A 381 -11.05 7.14 -29.66
N THR A 382 -10.05 7.76 -29.02
CA THR A 382 -8.65 7.43 -29.27
C THR A 382 -8.29 6.02 -28.77
N GLN A 383 -7.13 5.53 -29.18
CA GLN A 383 -6.64 4.21 -28.80
C GLN A 383 -5.43 4.35 -27.88
N SER A 384 -5.42 3.58 -26.78
CA SER A 384 -4.26 3.51 -25.89
C SER A 384 -3.00 3.12 -26.68
N PRO A 385 -1.86 3.81 -26.48
CA PRO A 385 -0.63 3.55 -27.23
C PRO A 385 0.03 2.21 -26.92
N VAL A 386 -0.49 1.48 -25.92
CA VAL A 386 -0.04 0.16 -25.49
C VAL A 386 -1.16 -0.87 -25.59
N GLU A 387 -2.21 -0.58 -26.38
CA GLU A 387 -3.36 -1.46 -26.58
C GLU A 387 -2.95 -2.88 -26.98
N GLY A 388 -3.51 -3.89 -26.30
CA GLY A 388 -3.19 -5.29 -26.56
C GLY A 388 -1.82 -5.76 -26.05
N GLU A 389 -1.02 -4.89 -25.42
CA GLU A 389 0.19 -5.31 -24.74
C GLU A 389 -0.13 -5.99 -23.40
N LEU A 390 0.64 -7.02 -23.06
CA LEU A 390 0.46 -7.72 -21.78
C LEU A 390 1.04 -6.88 -20.63
N GLY A 391 0.24 -6.68 -19.59
CA GLY A 391 0.55 -5.85 -18.43
C GLY A 391 -0.48 -4.76 -18.15
N MET A 392 -1.58 -4.73 -18.92
CA MET A 392 -2.70 -3.84 -18.61
C MET A 392 -3.35 -4.15 -17.26
N GLY A 393 -3.95 -3.12 -16.67
CA GLY A 393 -4.67 -3.21 -15.41
C GLY A 393 -5.78 -4.26 -15.46
N TYR A 394 -5.83 -5.12 -14.44
CA TYR A 394 -6.84 -6.17 -14.31
C TYR A 394 -8.27 -5.63 -14.37
N GLU A 395 -8.51 -4.48 -13.75
CA GLU A 395 -9.85 -3.90 -13.61
C GLU A 395 -10.39 -3.26 -14.89
N PHE A 396 -9.57 -3.14 -15.94
CA PHE A 396 -10.07 -2.78 -17.27
C PHE A 396 -10.74 -3.95 -17.99
N ASN A 397 -10.53 -5.19 -17.52
CA ASN A 397 -11.20 -6.37 -18.04
C ASN A 397 -11.30 -7.42 -16.93
N SER A 398 -12.23 -7.20 -16.01
CA SER A 398 -12.46 -8.09 -14.87
C SER A 398 -13.86 -8.72 -14.91
N ASN A 399 -14.07 -9.75 -14.10
CA ASN A 399 -15.39 -10.30 -13.82
C ASN A 399 -15.63 -10.18 -12.31
N ASP A 400 -16.55 -9.30 -11.93
CA ASP A 400 -16.98 -9.04 -10.56
C ASP A 400 -18.45 -8.60 -10.53
N SER A 401 -19.07 -8.47 -9.35
CA SER A 401 -20.47 -8.01 -9.22
C SER A 401 -21.50 -8.75 -10.09
N ALA A 402 -21.31 -10.06 -10.30
CA ALA A 402 -22.13 -10.90 -11.18
C ALA A 402 -22.01 -10.61 -12.69
N GLY A 403 -20.89 -10.03 -13.16
CA GLY A 403 -20.56 -9.99 -14.58
C GLY A 403 -19.27 -9.25 -14.96
N ILE A 404 -19.12 -8.94 -16.26
CA ILE A 404 -17.96 -8.19 -16.76
C ILE A 404 -17.94 -6.77 -16.18
N ARG A 405 -16.75 -6.35 -15.72
CA ARG A 405 -16.41 -4.99 -15.31
C ARG A 405 -15.24 -4.44 -16.12
N SER A 406 -15.29 -3.14 -16.36
CA SER A 406 -14.19 -2.33 -16.87
C SER A 406 -14.22 -0.96 -16.20
N ASP A 407 -13.26 -0.67 -15.32
CA ASP A 407 -13.35 0.48 -14.41
C ASP A 407 -11.97 1.12 -14.19
N ALA A 408 -11.85 2.38 -14.62
CA ALA A 408 -10.62 3.16 -14.48
C ALA A 408 -10.35 3.56 -13.03
N LEU A 409 -11.38 3.80 -12.22
CA LEU A 409 -11.24 4.15 -10.80
C LEU A 409 -10.70 2.95 -10.02
N TYR A 410 -11.29 1.77 -10.21
CA TYR A 410 -10.80 0.54 -9.56
C TYR A 410 -9.38 0.18 -10.01
N THR A 411 -9.06 0.43 -11.28
CA THR A 411 -7.68 0.28 -11.77
C THR A 411 -6.73 1.26 -11.07
N PHE A 412 -7.14 2.52 -10.94
CA PHE A 412 -6.37 3.55 -10.23
C PHE A 412 -6.16 3.19 -8.76
N GLU A 413 -7.17 2.66 -8.08
CA GLU A 413 -7.13 2.27 -6.67
C GLU A 413 -6.22 1.07 -6.38
N GLY A 414 -6.13 0.11 -7.31
CA GLY A 414 -5.06 -0.87 -7.28
C GLY A 414 -3.71 -0.16 -7.50
N TRP A 415 -3.57 0.53 -8.62
CA TRP A 415 -2.30 1.15 -9.04
C TRP A 415 -1.63 1.99 -7.95
N LEU A 416 -2.36 2.85 -7.24
CA LEU A 416 -1.80 3.71 -6.18
C LEU A 416 -1.12 2.90 -5.05
N ASN A 417 -1.68 1.76 -4.66
CA ASN A 417 -1.11 0.92 -3.60
C ASN A 417 0.18 0.24 -4.06
N ASN A 418 0.17 -0.29 -5.28
CA ASN A 418 1.35 -0.92 -5.87
C ASN A 418 2.47 0.09 -6.13
N LEU A 419 2.13 1.30 -6.61
CA LEU A 419 3.07 2.39 -6.84
C LEU A 419 3.71 2.87 -5.53
N THR A 420 2.90 3.10 -4.49
CA THR A 420 3.35 3.50 -3.15
C THR A 420 4.34 2.48 -2.60
N THR A 421 3.99 1.20 -2.64
CA THR A 421 4.86 0.13 -2.14
C THR A 421 6.17 0.09 -2.93
N ARG A 422 6.12 0.13 -4.27
CA ARG A 422 7.33 0.16 -5.11
C ARG A 422 8.25 1.34 -4.80
N ALA A 423 7.70 2.54 -4.69
CA ALA A 423 8.48 3.75 -4.42
C ALA A 423 9.20 3.64 -3.06
N SER A 424 8.54 3.06 -2.05
CA SER A 424 9.18 2.74 -0.76
C SER A 424 10.32 1.74 -0.90
N LEU A 425 10.12 0.65 -1.66
CA LEU A 425 11.17 -0.35 -1.92
C LEU A 425 12.38 0.25 -2.63
N GLN A 426 12.17 1.16 -3.58
CA GLN A 426 13.26 1.85 -4.27
C GLN A 426 13.97 2.86 -3.36
N ALA A 427 13.21 3.67 -2.60
CA ALA A 427 13.78 4.65 -1.68
C ALA A 427 14.64 4.00 -0.58
N LEU A 428 14.22 2.83 -0.09
CA LEU A 428 14.96 2.04 0.90
C LEU A 428 16.11 1.22 0.29
N GLY A 429 16.29 1.25 -1.04
CA GLY A 429 17.35 0.51 -1.74
C GLY A 429 17.14 -1.00 -1.81
N ILE A 430 15.92 -1.48 -1.62
CA ILE A 430 15.53 -2.90 -1.65
C ILE A 430 15.23 -3.36 -3.08
N TRP A 431 14.74 -2.46 -3.93
CA TRP A 431 14.30 -2.79 -5.28
C TRP A 431 15.45 -3.26 -6.20
N ASP A 432 15.53 -4.56 -6.45
CA ASP A 432 16.46 -5.13 -7.43
C ASP A 432 15.84 -5.17 -8.84
N ARG A 433 16.26 -4.22 -9.68
CA ARG A 433 15.81 -4.14 -11.08
C ARG A 433 16.04 -5.43 -11.86
N ARG A 434 17.10 -6.20 -11.59
CA ARG A 434 17.40 -7.42 -12.36
C ARG A 434 16.35 -8.51 -12.09
N GLN A 435 15.96 -8.64 -10.82
CA GLN A 435 14.90 -9.56 -10.38
C GLN A 435 13.53 -9.06 -10.84
N MET A 436 13.31 -7.74 -10.83
CA MET A 436 12.01 -7.13 -11.12
C MET A 436 11.78 -6.75 -12.58
N ARG A 437 12.65 -7.12 -13.53
CA ARG A 437 12.50 -6.71 -14.94
C ARG A 437 11.12 -7.01 -15.54
N LEU A 438 10.58 -8.19 -15.25
CA LEU A 438 9.27 -8.57 -15.77
C LEU A 438 8.16 -7.71 -15.14
N VAL A 439 8.21 -7.52 -13.82
CA VAL A 439 7.28 -6.63 -13.10
C VAL A 439 7.36 -5.21 -13.64
N GLU A 440 8.56 -4.63 -13.77
CA GLU A 440 8.76 -3.28 -14.34
C GLU A 440 8.18 -3.15 -15.75
N SER A 441 8.37 -4.17 -16.59
CA SER A 441 7.79 -4.18 -17.94
C SER A 441 6.27 -4.16 -17.90
N ARG A 442 5.64 -4.99 -17.05
CA ARG A 442 4.17 -5.07 -16.94
C ARG A 442 3.57 -3.81 -16.32
N MET A 443 4.19 -3.31 -15.24
CA MET A 443 3.84 -2.03 -14.64
C MET A 443 3.89 -0.90 -15.66
N THR A 444 4.92 -0.86 -16.52
CA THR A 444 5.05 0.17 -17.57
C THR A 444 3.89 0.17 -18.54
N VAL A 445 3.44 -1.02 -18.97
CA VAL A 445 2.26 -1.13 -19.84
C VAL A 445 1.02 -0.64 -19.10
N GLY A 446 0.72 -1.22 -17.94
CA GLY A 446 -0.51 -0.91 -17.22
C GLY A 446 -0.63 0.54 -16.76
N VAL A 447 0.48 1.17 -16.36
CA VAL A 447 0.47 2.58 -15.99
C VAL A 447 0.31 3.48 -17.21
N ARG A 448 1.04 3.24 -18.31
CA ARG A 448 0.84 4.02 -19.53
C ARG A 448 -0.60 3.94 -20.04
N ASP A 449 -1.19 2.76 -19.96
CA ASP A 449 -2.59 2.53 -20.34
C ASP A 449 -3.57 3.28 -19.41
N LEU A 450 -3.38 3.16 -18.09
CA LEU A 450 -4.22 3.86 -17.10
C LEU A 450 -4.13 5.38 -17.24
N LEU A 451 -2.91 5.94 -17.27
CA LEU A 451 -2.71 7.39 -17.37
C LEU A 451 -3.32 7.94 -18.66
N TYR A 452 -3.15 7.23 -19.78
CA TYR A 452 -3.75 7.61 -21.06
C TYR A 452 -5.27 7.62 -21.00
N LYS A 453 -5.89 6.57 -20.46
CA LYS A 453 -7.35 6.48 -20.30
C LYS A 453 -7.90 7.54 -19.36
N LEU A 454 -7.16 7.89 -18.31
CA LEU A 454 -7.54 8.99 -17.42
C LEU A 454 -7.43 10.33 -18.15
N GLU A 455 -6.32 10.62 -18.82
CA GLU A 455 -6.10 11.84 -19.59
C GLU A 455 -7.16 12.06 -20.67
N HIS A 456 -7.54 11.00 -21.39
CA HIS A 456 -8.50 11.05 -22.49
C HIS A 456 -9.97 10.81 -22.05
N GLY A 457 -10.20 10.59 -20.76
CA GLY A 457 -11.48 10.18 -20.19
C GLY A 457 -11.86 8.73 -20.52
N TYR A 458 -12.53 8.06 -19.58
CA TYR A 458 -12.90 6.65 -19.71
C TYR A 458 -14.37 6.40 -19.36
N HIS A 459 -15.10 5.82 -20.30
CA HIS A 459 -16.43 5.27 -20.10
C HIS A 459 -16.29 3.82 -19.66
N GLY A 460 -16.41 3.58 -18.35
CA GLY A 460 -16.38 2.26 -17.74
C GLY A 460 -17.76 1.61 -17.63
N ARG A 461 -17.77 0.36 -17.21
CA ARG A 461 -18.95 -0.50 -17.09
C ARG A 461 -18.86 -1.43 -15.89
N ALA A 462 -19.97 -1.60 -15.17
CA ALA A 462 -20.11 -2.63 -14.14
C ALA A 462 -21.53 -3.23 -14.16
N LEU A 463 -21.63 -4.55 -14.33
CA LEU A 463 -22.92 -5.24 -14.17
C LEU A 463 -23.35 -5.21 -12.69
N ASN A 464 -24.64 -4.90 -12.44
CA ASN A 464 -25.33 -4.99 -11.15
C ASN A 464 -24.71 -4.28 -9.93
N ALA A 465 -23.97 -3.17 -10.11
CA ALA A 465 -23.39 -2.44 -8.97
C ALA A 465 -24.42 -2.07 -7.87
N ASN A 466 -25.72 -1.91 -8.18
CA ASN A 466 -26.77 -1.61 -7.17
C ASN A 466 -28.20 -2.13 -7.50
N GLY A 467 -28.38 -3.16 -8.34
CA GLY A 467 -29.72 -3.69 -8.69
C GLY A 467 -29.75 -4.49 -9.99
N PRO A 468 -30.92 -4.98 -10.46
CA PRO A 468 -31.06 -5.82 -11.66
C PRO A 468 -30.81 -5.09 -13.00
N ASN A 469 -30.17 -3.92 -12.99
CA ASN A 469 -29.87 -3.12 -14.17
C ASN A 469 -28.36 -2.90 -14.30
N THR A 470 -27.83 -2.97 -15.53
CA THR A 470 -26.45 -2.59 -15.87
C THR A 470 -26.18 -1.14 -15.48
N HIS A 471 -25.08 -0.88 -14.76
CA HIS A 471 -24.64 0.48 -14.44
C HIS A 471 -23.42 0.84 -15.31
N TYR A 472 -23.47 2.01 -15.93
CA TYR A 472 -22.31 2.61 -16.59
C TYR A 472 -21.58 3.49 -15.58
N ARG A 473 -20.24 3.43 -15.57
CA ARG A 473 -19.39 4.21 -14.65
C ARG A 473 -18.46 5.08 -15.47
N ASN A 474 -18.73 6.37 -15.54
CA ASN A 474 -17.87 7.29 -16.27
C ASN A 474 -16.81 7.87 -15.33
N VAL A 475 -15.54 7.78 -15.72
CA VAL A 475 -14.44 8.57 -15.14
C VAL A 475 -14.07 9.62 -16.17
N CYS A 476 -14.43 10.87 -15.90
CA CYS A 476 -14.11 12.01 -16.75
C CYS A 476 -12.92 12.80 -16.19
N VAL A 477 -12.01 13.25 -17.06
CA VAL A 477 -11.25 14.47 -16.82
C VAL A 477 -12.04 15.63 -17.41
N VAL A 478 -12.26 16.68 -16.60
CA VAL A 478 -13.29 17.72 -16.78
C VAL A 478 -13.12 18.52 -18.09
N ASP A 479 -11.96 18.45 -18.74
CA ASP A 479 -11.62 19.24 -19.93
C ASP A 479 -11.71 18.50 -21.29
N VAL A 480 -12.04 17.19 -21.31
CA VAL A 480 -11.94 16.36 -22.54
C VAL A 480 -13.29 15.95 -23.15
N ALA A 481 -14.41 16.14 -22.44
CA ALA A 481 -15.72 15.68 -22.91
C ALA A 481 -16.39 16.65 -23.91
N GLY A 482 -16.69 16.17 -25.11
CA GLY A 482 -17.58 16.83 -26.07
C GLY A 482 -19.04 16.90 -25.58
N PRO A 483 -19.93 17.67 -26.26
CA PRO A 483 -21.31 17.93 -25.80
C PRO A 483 -22.21 16.70 -25.70
N GLU A 484 -21.80 15.57 -26.28
CA GLU A 484 -22.54 14.30 -26.30
C GLU A 484 -22.19 13.39 -25.11
N PHE A 485 -21.08 13.69 -24.42
CA PHE A 485 -20.59 13.01 -23.22
C PHE A 485 -20.42 13.99 -22.05
N ALA A 486 -21.22 15.07 -22.02
CA ALA A 486 -21.17 16.06 -20.97
C ALA A 486 -21.25 15.38 -19.60
N CYS A 487 -20.17 15.46 -18.84
CA CYS A 487 -20.11 14.93 -17.48
C CYS A 487 -21.06 15.80 -16.65
N ASP A 488 -22.31 15.37 -16.50
CA ASP A 488 -23.25 16.06 -15.63
C ASP A 488 -22.74 15.88 -14.19
N PRO A 489 -22.24 16.95 -13.52
CA PRO A 489 -21.75 16.85 -12.15
C PRO A 489 -22.88 16.50 -11.17
N MET A 490 -24.13 16.48 -11.62
CA MET A 490 -25.31 16.06 -10.86
C MET A 490 -25.80 14.65 -11.20
N ASP A 491 -25.18 13.94 -12.16
CA ASP A 491 -25.55 12.55 -12.44
C ASP A 491 -25.05 11.64 -11.29
N PRO A 492 -25.96 11.04 -10.50
CA PRO A 492 -25.58 10.17 -9.39
C PRO A 492 -24.86 8.88 -9.83
N LEU A 493 -24.80 8.59 -11.14
CA LEU A 493 -24.16 7.42 -11.73
C LEU A 493 -22.75 7.69 -12.29
N ILE A 494 -22.32 8.95 -12.34
CA ILE A 494 -20.96 9.32 -12.73
C ILE A 494 -20.14 9.42 -11.45
N GLU A 495 -19.11 8.58 -11.31
CA GLU A 495 -18.10 8.67 -10.24
C GLU A 495 -17.19 9.88 -10.52
N GLY A 496 -17.79 11.07 -10.49
CA GLY A 496 -17.17 12.35 -10.73
C GLY A 496 -16.41 12.83 -9.52
N THR A 497 -15.26 12.22 -9.26
CA THR A 497 -14.17 13.02 -8.68
C THR A 497 -13.30 13.43 -9.86
N PRO A 498 -13.14 14.74 -10.14
CA PRO A 498 -12.06 15.17 -11.00
C PRO A 498 -10.79 14.52 -10.47
N VAL A 499 -10.10 13.79 -11.33
CA VAL A 499 -8.77 13.20 -11.11
C VAL A 499 -7.75 14.26 -10.60
N GLU A 500 -8.12 15.54 -10.64
CA GLU A 500 -7.30 16.74 -10.48
C GLU A 500 -6.54 16.94 -9.17
N LYS A 501 -6.66 16.12 -8.11
CA LYS A 501 -5.85 16.38 -6.88
C LYS A 501 -5.18 15.19 -6.19
N GLY A 502 -5.65 13.95 -6.35
CA GLY A 502 -4.90 12.76 -5.89
C GLY A 502 -3.83 12.33 -6.90
N PHE A 503 -4.19 12.38 -8.18
CA PHE A 503 -3.37 11.94 -9.31
C PHE A 503 -2.03 12.66 -9.46
N VAL A 504 -1.94 13.92 -9.04
CA VAL A 504 -0.71 14.71 -9.19
C VAL A 504 0.43 14.13 -8.34
N TYR A 505 0.11 13.59 -7.15
CA TYR A 505 1.09 12.93 -6.28
C TYR A 505 1.60 11.63 -6.93
N ASP A 506 0.66 10.80 -7.38
CA ASP A 506 0.96 9.50 -7.97
C ASP A 506 1.71 9.64 -9.29
N GLN A 507 1.37 10.64 -10.11
CA GLN A 507 2.07 10.95 -11.36
C GLN A 507 3.54 11.36 -11.10
N GLU A 508 3.80 12.21 -10.11
CA GLU A 508 5.19 12.59 -9.79
C GLU A 508 5.99 11.44 -9.16
N ILE A 509 5.34 10.62 -8.33
CA ILE A 509 5.96 9.39 -7.81
C ILE A 509 6.31 8.47 -8.98
N TRP A 510 5.38 8.24 -9.90
CA TRP A 510 5.62 7.48 -11.12
C TRP A 510 6.80 8.04 -11.92
N ASP A 511 6.82 9.36 -12.15
CA ASP A 511 7.86 9.98 -12.96
C ASP A 511 9.23 9.91 -12.31
N LYS A 512 9.30 9.96 -10.99
CA LYS A 512 10.57 9.85 -10.26
C LYS A 512 11.07 8.41 -10.15
N PHE A 513 10.18 7.49 -9.81
CA PHE A 513 10.53 6.13 -9.38
C PHE A 513 10.43 5.10 -10.51
N VAL A 514 9.68 5.40 -11.56
CA VAL A 514 9.45 4.47 -12.67
C VAL A 514 9.88 5.02 -14.02
N SER A 515 9.40 6.20 -14.41
CA SER A 515 9.62 6.75 -15.76
C SER A 515 10.93 7.55 -15.90
N GLY A 516 11.52 7.96 -14.77
CA GLY A 516 12.65 8.87 -14.69
C GLY A 516 13.93 8.42 -15.43
N PRO A 517 14.82 9.38 -15.75
CA PRO A 517 16.00 9.13 -16.57
C PRO A 517 16.86 7.99 -15.98
N ARG A 518 17.11 7.00 -16.84
CA ARG A 518 17.77 5.74 -16.54
C ARG A 518 19.25 5.87 -16.22
#